data_AF-A0A1G0QZR2-F1
#
_entry.id   AF-A0A1G0QZR2-F1
#
_cell.length_a   1.000
_cell.length_b   1.000
_cell.length_c   1.000
_cell.angle_alpha   90.00
_cell.angle_beta   90.00
_cell.angle_gamma   90.00
#
_symmetry.space_group_name_H-M   'P 1'
#
loop_
_entity.id
_entity.type
_entity.pdbx_description
1 polymer ?
#
loop_
_entity_poly.entity_id
_entity_poly.type
_entity_poly.pdbx_seq_one_letter_code
_entity_poly.pdbx_strand_id
1 'polypeptide(L)'
;MNFQASDSKSDDILLKIRDMLVQNKLFQFEIHLSFHINKNMTKKEREIFANKIFMIIIKNVPRDEIYITIENDYEDLDNFPGTIGSVTIVKVPGLKLPFVTTSKFGLMQKDMIMLLTDIIYKKEQKLPLYKGKCDERWLLIHTVDMSSGSFFAPSKESLKHNYICAFNKIFFLNSFDGKVHELSSYKKIN
;
A
#
# COMPACT_ATOMS: atom_id res chain seq x y z
N MET A 1 14.56 11.69 0.76
CA MET A 1 13.18 11.90 0.26
C MET A 1 12.22 11.44 1.35
N ASN A 2 11.29 12.28 1.81
CA ASN A 2 10.49 12.00 2.99
C ASN A 2 9.12 11.40 2.56
N PHE A 3 9.08 10.07 2.41
CA PHE A 3 7.95 9.33 1.82
C PHE A 3 6.62 9.51 2.58
N GLN A 4 6.69 9.74 3.90
CA GLN A 4 5.50 9.87 4.74
C GLN A 4 4.67 11.15 4.44
N ALA A 5 5.32 12.23 4.00
CA ALA A 5 4.65 13.48 3.67
C ALA A 5 4.06 13.50 2.23
N SER A 6 4.59 12.68 1.32
CA SER A 6 4.00 12.50 -0.02
C SER A 6 2.79 11.57 0.01
N ASP A 7 2.79 10.58 0.91
CA ASP A 7 1.69 9.63 1.07
C ASP A 7 0.43 10.34 1.58
N SER A 8 0.54 11.16 2.64
CA SER A 8 -0.60 11.92 3.18
C SER A 8 -1.24 12.89 2.16
N LYS A 9 -0.48 13.41 1.19
CA LYS A 9 -1.01 14.31 0.15
C LYS A 9 -1.71 13.56 -0.96
N SER A 10 -1.19 12.38 -1.31
CA SER A 10 -1.84 11.48 -2.27
C SER A 10 -3.17 11.02 -1.69
N ASP A 11 -3.19 10.63 -0.42
CA ASP A 11 -4.42 10.21 0.28
C ASP A 11 -5.50 11.30 0.29
N ASP A 12 -5.14 12.58 0.52
CA ASP A 12 -6.09 13.71 0.44
C ASP A 12 -6.74 13.84 -0.96
N ILE A 13 -5.97 13.60 -2.03
CA ILE A 13 -6.48 13.63 -3.40
C ILE A 13 -7.42 12.44 -3.66
N LEU A 14 -7.04 11.23 -3.23
CA LEU A 14 -7.86 10.03 -3.40
C LEU A 14 -9.19 10.16 -2.65
N LEU A 15 -9.16 10.67 -1.42
CA LEU A 15 -10.35 10.93 -0.61
C LEU A 15 -11.28 11.93 -1.31
N LYS A 16 -10.75 13.03 -1.84
CA LYS A 16 -11.54 14.01 -2.61
C LYS A 16 -12.22 13.39 -3.83
N ILE A 17 -11.49 12.58 -4.60
CA ILE A 17 -12.05 11.90 -5.77
C ILE A 17 -13.16 10.94 -5.35
N ARG A 18 -12.93 10.17 -4.29
CA ARG A 18 -13.93 9.25 -3.71
C ARG A 18 -15.19 10.01 -3.28
N ASP A 19 -15.04 11.13 -2.58
CA ASP A 19 -16.16 11.96 -2.14
C ASP A 19 -16.97 12.48 -3.33
N MET A 20 -16.30 12.93 -4.40
CA MET A 20 -16.96 13.35 -5.64
C MET A 20 -17.72 12.20 -6.31
N LEU A 21 -17.17 10.99 -6.35
CA LEU A 21 -17.86 9.80 -6.87
C LEU A 21 -19.10 9.46 -6.04
N VAL A 22 -19.00 9.56 -4.70
CA VAL A 22 -20.13 9.35 -3.80
C VAL A 22 -21.23 10.39 -4.05
N GLN A 23 -20.86 11.67 -4.14
CA GLN A 23 -21.80 12.76 -4.41
C GLN A 23 -22.54 12.59 -5.74
N ASN A 24 -21.87 12.01 -6.74
CA ASN A 24 -22.43 11.72 -8.07
C ASN A 24 -23.05 10.32 -8.21
N LYS A 25 -23.22 9.59 -7.10
CA LYS A 25 -23.83 8.25 -7.05
C LYS A 25 -23.14 7.19 -7.91
N LEU A 26 -21.83 7.34 -8.14
CA LEU A 26 -20.99 6.41 -8.90
C LEU A 26 -20.39 5.35 -7.98
N PHE A 27 -21.23 4.52 -7.35
CA PHE A 27 -20.80 3.60 -6.28
C PHE A 27 -20.14 2.31 -6.77
N GLN A 28 -20.43 1.90 -8.00
CA GLN A 28 -20.05 0.60 -8.56
C GLN A 28 -18.67 0.60 -9.24
N PHE A 29 -17.82 1.58 -8.94
CA PHE A 29 -16.55 1.77 -9.63
C PHE A 29 -15.37 1.73 -8.66
N GLU A 30 -14.38 0.97 -9.08
CA GLU A 30 -13.03 0.98 -8.54
C GLU A 30 -12.11 1.75 -9.49
N ILE A 31 -11.36 2.70 -8.95
CA ILE A 31 -10.49 3.59 -9.71
C ILE A 31 -9.04 3.35 -9.28
N HIS A 32 -8.19 2.98 -10.23
CA HIS A 32 -6.75 2.89 -10.04
C HIS A 32 -6.08 4.05 -10.76
N LEU A 33 -5.27 4.81 -10.03
CA LEU A 33 -4.52 5.92 -10.59
C LEU A 33 -3.02 5.62 -10.58
N SER A 34 -2.37 5.77 -11.72
CA SER A 34 -0.91 5.77 -11.79
C SER A 34 -0.43 7.22 -11.76
N PHE A 35 0.00 7.73 -10.60
CA PHE A 35 0.58 9.07 -10.50
C PHE A 35 1.68 9.15 -9.44
N HIS A 36 2.59 10.10 -9.65
CA HIS A 36 3.64 10.43 -8.70
C HIS A 36 3.62 11.93 -8.38
N ILE A 37 3.39 12.26 -7.11
CA ILE A 37 3.48 13.64 -6.63
C ILE A 37 4.94 13.94 -6.30
N ASN A 38 5.67 14.48 -7.28
CA ASN A 38 7.06 14.91 -7.09
C ASN A 38 7.17 16.35 -6.57
N LYS A 39 6.06 17.11 -6.54
CA LYS A 39 6.01 18.52 -6.15
C LYS A 39 5.11 18.73 -4.94
N ASN A 40 5.49 19.64 -4.05
CA ASN A 40 4.60 20.11 -3.00
C ASN A 40 3.39 20.83 -3.61
N MET A 41 2.19 20.27 -3.42
CA MET A 41 0.92 20.91 -3.78
C MET A 41 0.26 21.53 -2.54
N THR A 42 -0.23 22.75 -2.68
CA THR A 42 -1.15 23.41 -1.76
C THR A 42 -2.52 22.71 -1.75
N LYS A 43 -3.36 23.00 -0.74
CA LYS A 43 -4.72 22.45 -0.66
C LYS A 43 -5.57 22.77 -1.90
N LYS A 44 -5.48 24.01 -2.40
CA LYS A 44 -6.20 24.48 -3.60
C LYS A 44 -5.73 23.75 -4.85
N GLU A 45 -4.42 23.55 -5.02
CA GLU A 45 -3.88 22.79 -6.15
C GLU A 45 -4.33 21.34 -6.12
N ARG A 46 -4.33 20.69 -4.95
CA ARG A 46 -4.83 19.31 -4.80
C ARG A 46 -6.31 19.18 -5.14
N GLU A 47 -7.11 20.20 -4.85
CA GLU A 47 -8.53 20.23 -5.20
C GLU A 47 -8.75 20.39 -6.71
N ILE A 48 -8.04 21.33 -7.34
CA ILE A 48 -8.05 21.47 -8.81
C ILE A 48 -7.61 20.16 -9.48
N PHE A 49 -6.57 19.53 -8.93
CA PHE A 49 -6.04 18.27 -9.43
C PHE A 49 -7.04 17.12 -9.31
N ALA A 50 -7.66 16.95 -8.14
CA ALA A 50 -8.70 15.95 -7.92
C ALA A 50 -9.90 16.18 -8.86
N ASN A 51 -10.30 17.44 -9.08
CA ASN A 51 -11.39 17.77 -10.02
C ASN A 51 -11.05 17.37 -11.45
N LYS A 52 -9.83 17.66 -11.93
CA LYS A 52 -9.40 17.23 -13.28
C LYS A 52 -9.47 15.70 -13.44
N ILE A 53 -9.00 14.96 -12.44
CA ILE A 53 -9.10 13.49 -12.45
C ILE A 53 -10.55 13.02 -12.47
N PHE A 54 -11.39 13.61 -11.63
CA PHE A 54 -12.81 13.28 -11.59
C PHE A 54 -13.48 13.52 -12.96
N MET A 55 -13.15 14.62 -13.64
CA MET A 55 -13.66 14.91 -14.98
C MET A 55 -13.22 13.85 -16.02
N ILE A 56 -11.98 13.35 -15.92
CA ILE A 56 -11.51 12.24 -16.75
C ILE A 56 -12.33 10.97 -16.47
N ILE A 57 -12.59 10.67 -15.20
CA ILE A 57 -13.36 9.47 -14.80
C ILE A 57 -14.77 9.51 -15.37
N ILE A 58 -15.52 10.60 -15.15
CA ILE A 58 -16.92 10.69 -15.58
C ILE A 58 -17.08 10.65 -17.10
N LYS A 59 -16.11 11.20 -17.84
CA LYS A 59 -16.13 11.22 -19.31
C LYS A 59 -15.93 9.82 -19.89
N ASN A 60 -15.26 8.94 -19.15
CA ASN A 60 -14.81 7.64 -19.62
C ASN A 60 -15.40 6.48 -18.79
N VAL A 61 -16.54 6.66 -18.13
CA VAL A 61 -17.18 5.56 -17.40
C VAL A 61 -17.49 4.42 -18.38
N PRO A 62 -17.02 3.18 -18.13
CA PRO A 62 -17.24 2.06 -19.03
C PRO A 62 -18.74 1.71 -19.06
N ARG A 63 -19.29 1.58 -20.28
CA ARG A 63 -20.71 1.27 -20.48
C ARG A 63 -20.91 -0.24 -20.50
N ASP A 64 -20.22 -0.89 -21.44
CA ASP A 64 -20.39 -2.31 -21.76
C ASP A 64 -19.17 -3.13 -21.31
N GLU A 65 -18.00 -2.52 -21.21
CA GLU A 65 -16.78 -3.16 -20.72
C GLU A 65 -16.75 -3.28 -19.18
N ILE A 66 -16.00 -4.27 -18.69
CA ILE A 66 -15.73 -4.43 -17.26
C ILE A 66 -14.74 -3.36 -16.78
N TYR A 67 -13.86 -2.88 -17.65
CA TYR A 67 -12.91 -1.82 -17.32
C TYR A 67 -12.48 -1.02 -18.55
N ILE A 68 -11.93 0.16 -18.31
CA ILE A 68 -11.21 0.96 -19.30
C ILE A 68 -9.96 1.55 -18.66
N THR A 69 -8.87 1.62 -19.42
CA THR A 69 -7.64 2.29 -19.02
C THR A 69 -7.40 3.45 -19.98
N ILE A 70 -7.16 4.62 -19.40
CA ILE A 70 -6.90 5.86 -20.11
C ILE A 70 -5.45 6.24 -19.79
N GLU A 71 -4.57 6.07 -20.77
CA GLU A 71 -3.16 6.43 -20.67
C GLU A 71 -2.97 7.91 -21.00
N ASN A 72 -2.05 8.57 -20.31
CA ASN A 72 -1.67 9.93 -20.63
C ASN A 72 -0.66 9.91 -21.79
N ASP A 73 -1.04 10.46 -22.94
CA ASP A 73 -0.16 10.66 -24.10
C ASP A 73 0.74 11.91 -23.94
N TYR A 74 0.48 12.71 -22.91
CA TYR A 74 1.15 13.96 -22.56
C TYR A 74 0.97 15.09 -23.58
N GLU A 75 -0.04 15.02 -24.45
CA GLU A 75 -0.33 16.05 -25.45
C GLU A 75 -1.21 17.19 -24.89
N ASP A 76 -2.17 16.88 -24.01
CA ASP A 76 -3.10 17.85 -23.40
C ASP A 76 -2.95 17.91 -21.88
N LEU A 77 -1.89 18.60 -21.42
CA LEU A 77 -1.57 18.74 -20.00
C LEU A 77 -2.56 19.61 -19.21
N ASP A 78 -3.39 20.39 -19.91
CA ASP A 78 -4.42 21.22 -19.29
C ASP A 78 -5.60 20.36 -18.82
N ASN A 79 -6.00 19.36 -19.60
CA ASN A 79 -7.08 18.45 -19.22
C ASN A 79 -6.59 17.16 -18.56
N PHE A 80 -5.39 16.68 -18.92
CA PHE A 80 -4.78 15.47 -18.38
C PHE A 80 -3.45 15.80 -17.69
N PRO A 81 -3.45 16.00 -16.36
CA PRO A 81 -2.27 16.44 -15.64
C PRO A 81 -1.04 15.54 -15.89
N GLY A 82 0.08 16.12 -16.33
CA GLY A 82 1.30 15.38 -16.68
C GLY A 82 1.96 14.59 -15.53
N THR A 83 1.48 14.72 -14.29
CA THR A 83 1.91 13.88 -13.17
C THR A 83 1.17 12.54 -13.10
N ILE A 84 0.14 12.34 -13.92
CA ILE A 84 -0.65 11.11 -14.02
C ILE A 84 -0.18 10.37 -15.27
N GLY A 85 0.27 9.13 -15.11
CA GLY A 85 0.58 8.24 -16.22
C GLY A 85 -0.64 7.53 -16.79
N SER A 86 -1.60 7.14 -15.92
CA SER A 86 -2.84 6.52 -16.37
C SER A 86 -3.96 6.54 -15.31
N VAL A 87 -5.19 6.38 -15.79
CA VAL A 87 -6.41 6.18 -14.99
C VAL A 87 -7.10 4.90 -15.47
N THR A 88 -7.25 3.93 -14.59
CA THR A 88 -8.04 2.72 -14.86
C THR A 88 -9.34 2.77 -14.07
N ILE A 89 -10.46 2.55 -14.76
CA ILE A 89 -11.81 2.55 -14.20
C ILE A 89 -12.36 1.14 -14.36
N VAL A 90 -12.66 0.48 -13.25
CA VAL A 90 -13.18 -0.89 -13.21
C VAL A 90 -14.60 -0.86 -12.67
N LYS A 91 -15.53 -1.47 -13.41
CA LYS A 91 -16.91 -1.68 -12.99
C LYS A 91 -16.95 -2.94 -12.13
N VAL A 92 -17.32 -2.79 -10.87
CA VAL A 92 -17.40 -3.88 -9.89
C VAL A 92 -18.85 -4.02 -9.41
N PRO A 93 -19.65 -4.91 -10.03
CA PRO A 93 -21.02 -5.17 -9.59
C PRO A 93 -21.05 -5.60 -8.12
N GLY A 94 -21.90 -4.95 -7.32
CA GLY A 94 -22.04 -5.24 -5.89
C GLY A 94 -21.17 -4.40 -4.96
N LEU A 95 -20.31 -3.55 -5.49
CA LEU A 95 -19.58 -2.57 -4.69
C LEU A 95 -20.55 -1.51 -4.13
N LYS A 96 -20.55 -1.32 -2.80
CA LYS A 96 -21.47 -0.38 -2.11
C LYS A 96 -20.95 1.04 -2.04
N LEU A 97 -19.64 1.24 -2.16
CA LEU A 97 -18.97 2.52 -2.10
C LEU A 97 -17.79 2.51 -3.07
N PRO A 98 -17.53 3.61 -3.78
CA PRO A 98 -16.43 3.66 -4.72
C PRO A 98 -15.12 3.50 -3.99
N PHE A 99 -14.19 2.84 -4.66
CA PHE A 99 -12.83 2.65 -4.19
C PHE A 99 -11.89 3.42 -5.11
N VAL A 100 -10.98 4.21 -4.53
CA VAL A 100 -9.99 4.99 -5.29
C VAL A 100 -8.63 4.69 -4.68
N THR A 101 -7.73 4.17 -5.50
CA THR A 101 -6.39 3.77 -5.07
C THR A 101 -5.34 4.25 -6.07
N THR A 102 -4.08 4.29 -5.65
CA THR A 102 -2.97 4.48 -6.57
C THR A 102 -2.20 3.19 -6.75
N SER A 103 -1.65 3.00 -7.95
CA SER A 103 -0.58 2.05 -8.18
C SER A 103 0.65 2.56 -7.43
N LYS A 104 0.80 2.16 -6.17
CA LYS A 104 2.04 2.40 -5.45
C LYS A 104 3.10 1.51 -6.07
N PHE A 105 3.97 2.09 -6.89
CA PHE A 105 5.23 1.46 -7.27
C PHE A 105 6.06 1.30 -6.00
N GLY A 106 5.88 0.19 -5.29
CA GLY A 106 6.79 -0.25 -4.26
C GLY A 106 7.98 -0.93 -4.90
N LEU A 107 9.19 -0.55 -4.52
CA LEU A 107 10.33 -1.43 -4.73
C LEU A 107 10.07 -2.67 -3.89
N MET A 108 9.83 -3.81 -4.54
CA MET A 108 9.69 -5.08 -3.85
C MET A 108 11.04 -5.41 -3.21
N GLN A 109 11.15 -5.18 -1.89
CA GLN A 109 12.38 -5.52 -1.16
C GLN A 109 12.43 -7.04 -0.99
N LYS A 110 13.39 -7.67 -1.68
CA LYS A 110 13.61 -9.12 -1.62
C LYS A 110 14.52 -9.52 -0.46
N ASP A 111 15.56 -8.74 -0.18
CA ASP A 111 16.41 -8.94 0.98
C ASP A 111 15.83 -8.20 2.19
N MET A 112 15.32 -8.98 3.13
CA MET A 112 14.66 -8.47 4.33
C MET A 112 15.39 -8.87 5.60
N ILE A 113 16.61 -9.40 5.50
CA ILE A 113 17.35 -9.90 6.67
C ILE A 113 17.54 -8.80 7.70
N MET A 114 18.07 -7.64 7.29
CA MET A 114 18.30 -6.51 8.20
C MET A 114 16.98 -5.97 8.78
N LEU A 115 15.94 -5.87 7.94
CA LEU A 115 14.65 -5.35 8.35
C LEU A 115 13.97 -6.26 9.38
N LEU A 116 13.90 -7.56 9.10
CA LEU A 116 13.33 -8.55 10.01
C LEU A 116 14.13 -8.59 11.32
N THR A 117 15.45 -8.46 11.25
CA THR A 117 16.31 -8.36 12.45
C THR A 117 15.95 -7.15 13.32
N ASP A 118 15.76 -5.97 12.72
CA ASP A 118 15.38 -4.75 13.45
C ASP A 118 13.97 -4.87 14.04
N ILE A 119 13.01 -5.45 13.30
CA ILE A 119 11.65 -5.70 13.80
C ILE A 119 11.69 -6.64 15.01
N ILE A 120 12.41 -7.76 14.89
CA ILE A 120 12.57 -8.74 15.98
C ILE A 120 13.17 -8.02 17.20
N TYR A 121 14.29 -7.32 17.03
CA TYR A 121 14.96 -6.60 18.11
C TYR A 121 14.04 -5.61 18.82
N LYS A 122 13.30 -4.78 18.07
CA LYS A 122 12.33 -3.83 18.64
C LYS A 122 11.23 -4.51 19.44
N LYS A 123 10.79 -5.69 19.02
CA LYS A 123 9.77 -6.47 19.74
C LYS A 123 10.34 -7.19 20.95
N GLU A 124 11.60 -7.64 20.89
CA GLU A 124 12.30 -8.22 22.04
C GLU A 124 12.38 -7.27 23.22
N GLN A 125 12.58 -5.97 22.98
CA GLN A 125 12.60 -4.96 24.05
C GLN A 125 11.29 -4.92 24.86
N LYS A 126 10.19 -5.47 24.31
CA LYS A 126 8.89 -5.56 24.99
C LYS A 126 8.65 -6.90 25.68
N LEU A 127 9.53 -7.89 25.51
CA LEU A 127 9.42 -9.21 26.15
C LEU A 127 9.37 -9.19 27.68
N PRO A 128 10.08 -8.27 28.40
CA PRO A 128 9.99 -8.20 29.85
C PRO A 128 8.57 -8.01 30.37
N LEU A 129 7.68 -7.35 29.60
CA LEU A 129 6.27 -7.13 29.97
C LEU A 129 5.46 -8.43 30.07
N TYR A 130 5.94 -9.50 29.44
CA TYR A 130 5.31 -10.81 29.37
C TYR A 130 6.01 -11.86 30.26
N LYS A 131 7.06 -11.47 30.99
CA LYS A 131 7.83 -12.38 31.85
C LYS A 131 6.95 -12.95 32.97
N GLY A 132 6.86 -14.27 33.07
CA GLY A 132 6.07 -14.98 34.09
C GLY A 132 4.57 -15.06 33.82
N LYS A 133 4.08 -14.58 32.67
CA LYS A 133 2.66 -14.67 32.27
C LYS A 133 2.37 -15.73 31.22
N CYS A 134 3.40 -16.16 30.48
CA CYS A 134 3.28 -17.12 29.40
C CYS A 134 4.49 -18.07 29.43
N ASP A 135 4.24 -19.36 29.20
CA ASP A 135 5.28 -20.39 29.08
C ASP A 135 6.06 -20.26 27.76
N GLU A 136 5.37 -19.80 26.71
CA GLU A 136 5.95 -19.53 25.40
C GLU A 136 5.57 -18.16 24.87
N ARG A 137 6.49 -17.55 24.11
CA ARG A 137 6.32 -16.22 23.52
C ARG A 137 6.65 -16.32 22.03
N TRP A 138 5.62 -16.22 21.20
CA TRP A 138 5.73 -16.32 19.75
C TRP A 138 5.57 -14.93 19.13
N LEU A 139 6.34 -14.64 18.09
CA LEU A 139 6.22 -13.40 17.32
C LEU A 139 5.59 -13.68 15.96
N LEU A 140 4.49 -13.01 15.65
CA LEU A 140 3.96 -12.94 14.29
C LEU A 140 4.30 -11.57 13.69
N ILE A 141 5.01 -11.59 12.58
CA ILE A 141 5.30 -10.43 11.74
C ILE A 141 4.34 -10.48 10.57
N HIS A 142 3.54 -9.43 10.41
CA HIS A 142 2.60 -9.28 9.30
C HIS A 142 2.79 -7.89 8.69
N THR A 143 2.77 -7.85 7.37
CA THR A 143 2.85 -6.63 6.57
C THR A 143 1.43 -6.14 6.33
N VAL A 144 0.95 -5.32 7.26
CA VAL A 144 -0.30 -4.61 7.08
C VAL A 144 -0.02 -3.48 6.09
N ASP A 145 -0.89 -3.32 5.10
CA ASP A 145 -1.00 -2.21 4.17
C ASP A 145 -0.32 -2.39 2.82
N MET A 146 -1.04 -1.99 1.77
CA MET A 146 -0.53 -1.77 0.40
C MET A 146 0.20 -0.43 0.35
N SER A 147 1.16 -0.19 1.27
CA SER A 147 2.05 0.97 1.21
C SER A 147 3.27 0.63 0.36
N SER A 148 3.85 1.59 -0.33
CA SER A 148 5.03 1.40 -1.19
C SER A 148 6.23 0.79 -0.44
N GLY A 149 6.28 0.94 0.89
CA GLY A 149 7.29 0.34 1.76
C GLY A 149 6.91 -1.00 2.39
N SER A 150 5.74 -1.57 2.08
CA SER A 150 5.25 -2.83 2.67
C SER A 150 5.03 -3.95 1.66
N PHE A 151 5.41 -3.75 0.40
CA PHE A 151 5.49 -4.82 -0.59
C PHE A 151 6.73 -5.69 -0.34
N PHE A 152 6.55 -6.65 0.55
CA PHE A 152 7.59 -7.56 1.00
C PHE A 152 7.34 -8.95 0.43
N ALA A 153 8.21 -9.39 -0.46
CA ALA A 153 8.25 -10.76 -0.94
C ALA A 153 9.54 -11.39 -0.41
N PRO A 154 9.50 -12.10 0.72
CA PRO A 154 10.71 -12.66 1.32
C PRO A 154 11.43 -13.55 0.31
N SER A 155 12.72 -13.28 0.10
CA SER A 155 13.56 -14.20 -0.65
C SER A 155 13.71 -15.53 0.08
N LYS A 156 14.12 -16.59 -0.63
CA LYS A 156 14.42 -17.88 0.02
C LYS A 156 15.52 -17.73 1.06
N GLU A 157 16.45 -16.81 0.84
CA GLU A 157 17.55 -16.48 1.75
C GLU A 157 17.01 -15.82 3.02
N SER A 158 16.05 -14.89 2.91
CA SER A 158 15.42 -14.25 4.07
C SER A 158 14.64 -15.26 4.92
N LEU A 159 13.90 -16.18 4.32
CA LEU A 159 13.16 -17.22 5.06
C LEU A 159 14.08 -18.24 5.75
N LYS A 160 15.22 -18.55 5.12
CA LYS A 160 16.20 -19.51 5.63
C LYS A 160 17.27 -18.89 6.52
N HIS A 161 17.31 -17.56 6.62
CA HIS A 161 18.25 -16.87 7.48
C HIS A 161 17.98 -17.23 8.94
N ASN A 162 19.05 -17.43 9.70
CA ASN A 162 18.94 -17.77 11.12
C ASN A 162 18.94 -16.49 11.97
N TYR A 163 17.75 -16.06 12.37
CA TYR A 163 17.59 -14.87 13.21
C TYR A 163 17.92 -15.17 14.67
N ILE A 164 18.76 -14.33 15.29
CA ILE A 164 19.03 -14.43 16.72
C ILE A 164 17.89 -13.75 17.46
N CYS A 165 17.17 -14.50 18.31
CA CYS A 165 16.09 -13.92 19.09
C CYS A 165 15.82 -14.65 20.42
N ALA A 166 15.06 -14.02 21.30
CA ALA A 166 14.58 -14.50 22.59
C ALA A 166 13.13 -15.02 22.53
N PHE A 167 12.47 -14.92 21.38
CA PHE A 167 11.17 -15.55 21.13
C PHE A 167 11.36 -17.07 20.99
N ASN A 168 10.33 -17.85 21.35
CA ASN A 168 10.35 -19.29 21.14
C ASN A 168 10.22 -19.65 19.66
N LYS A 169 9.38 -18.90 18.95
CA LYS A 169 9.11 -19.05 17.52
C LYS A 169 8.85 -17.69 16.89
N ILE A 170 9.24 -17.53 15.63
CA ILE A 170 8.93 -16.36 14.83
C ILE A 170 8.23 -16.82 13.56
N PHE A 171 7.13 -16.16 13.23
CA PHE A 171 6.35 -16.40 12.03
C PHE A 171 6.26 -15.12 11.21
N PHE A 172 6.33 -15.26 9.89
CA PHE A 172 6.07 -14.22 8.92
C PHE A 172 4.82 -14.58 8.11
N LEU A 173 3.78 -13.74 8.19
CA LEU A 173 2.60 -13.85 7.34
C LEU A 173 2.84 -13.03 6.07
N ASN A 174 2.97 -13.73 4.94
CA ASN A 174 3.08 -13.12 3.64
C ASN A 174 1.68 -12.78 3.11
N SER A 175 1.37 -11.49 3.04
CA SER A 175 0.05 -11.01 2.59
C SER A 175 -0.22 -11.28 1.10
N PHE A 176 0.82 -11.54 0.30
CA PHE A 176 0.65 -11.80 -1.14
C PHE A 176 0.10 -13.19 -1.46
N ASP A 177 0.58 -14.22 -0.75
CA ASP A 177 0.14 -15.60 -0.96
C ASP A 177 -0.74 -16.13 0.17
N GLY A 178 -0.96 -15.32 1.21
CA GLY A 178 -1.73 -15.68 2.40
C GLY A 178 -1.07 -16.76 3.26
N LYS A 179 0.24 -17.03 3.08
CA LYS A 179 0.94 -18.10 3.77
C LYS A 179 1.70 -17.60 5.00
N VAL A 180 1.72 -18.44 6.01
CA VAL A 180 2.57 -18.26 7.20
C VAL A 180 3.85 -19.06 7.01
N HIS A 181 4.98 -18.39 7.16
CA HIS A 181 6.30 -18.98 7.12
C HIS A 181 6.91 -18.91 8.52
N GLU A 182 7.31 -20.05 9.09
CA GLU A 182 8.14 -20.06 10.29
C GLU A 182 9.57 -19.64 9.90
N LEU A 183 10.11 -18.62 10.57
CA LEU A 183 11.47 -18.14 10.33
C LEU A 183 12.45 -18.96 11.17
N SER A 184 13.57 -19.35 10.56
CA SER A 184 14.63 -20.04 11.30
C SER A 184 15.23 -19.11 12.35
N SER A 185 15.37 -19.57 13.59
CA SER A 185 15.90 -18.74 14.66
C SER A 185 16.77 -19.52 15.64
N TYR A 186 17.79 -18.84 16.17
CA TYR A 186 18.57 -19.32 17.29
C TYR A 186 18.14 -18.61 18.55
N LYS A 187 18.00 -19.38 19.64
CA LYS A 187 17.77 -18.81 20.95
C LYS A 187 18.99 -18.01 21.37
N LYS A 188 18.75 -16.75 21.71
CA LYS A 188 19.73 -15.92 22.42
C LYS A 188 19.92 -16.53 23.81
N ILE A 189 21.09 -17.08 24.06
CA ILE A 189 21.50 -17.51 25.40
C ILE A 189 21.77 -16.21 26.16
N ASN A 190 20.90 -15.89 27.11
CA ASN A 190 21.11 -14.78 28.04
C ASN A 190 22.01 -15.22 29.19
#